data_AF-A0A7K0PVX2-F1
#
_entry.id   AF-A0A7K0PVX2-F1
#
_cell.length_a   1.000
_cell.length_b   1.000
_cell.length_c   1.000
_cell.angle_alpha   90.00
_cell.angle_beta   90.00
_cell.angle_gamma   90.00
#
_symmetry.space_group_name_H-M   'P 1'
#
loop_
_entity.id
_entity.type
_entity.pdbx_description
1 polymer ?
#
loop_
_entity_poly.entity_id
_entity_poly.type
_entity_poly.pdbx_seq_one_letter_code
_entity_poly.pdbx_strand_id
1 'polypeptide(L)'
;MAAEDYDIEDQGDQQYVVRMTDGEEDVEAWFHVTPDVAQQLGVAPGDEADLVAATVDFLRKHQDVADFPSIVEIEDVLASYPDYEEAVTTRR
;
A
#
# COMPACT_ATOMS: atom_id res chain seq x y z
N MET A 1 -11.28 -15.69 10.48
CA MET A 1 -9.94 -15.40 9.92
C MET A 1 -10.23 -15.02 8.48
N ALA A 2 -10.28 -13.72 8.19
CA ALA A 2 -10.48 -13.26 6.82
C ALA A 2 -9.26 -13.78 6.04
N ALA A 3 -9.48 -14.56 4.99
CA ALA A 3 -8.40 -14.91 4.09
C ALA A 3 -7.85 -13.58 3.59
N GLU A 4 -6.58 -13.31 3.89
CA GLU A 4 -5.89 -12.15 3.38
C GLU A 4 -5.89 -12.33 1.86
N ASP A 5 -6.70 -11.52 1.18
CA ASP A 5 -6.96 -11.59 -0.26
C ASP A 5 -5.76 -11.04 -1.07
N TYR A 6 -4.65 -10.79 -0.36
CA TYR A 6 -3.39 -10.32 -0.86
C TYR A 6 -2.24 -10.79 0.03
N ASP A 7 -1.06 -10.96 -0.57
CA ASP A 7 0.20 -11.33 0.07
C ASP A 7 1.19 -10.16 -0.06
N ILE A 8 1.88 -9.81 1.02
CA ILE A 8 2.88 -8.71 1.03
C ILE A 8 4.26 -9.32 1.24
N GLU A 9 5.13 -9.16 0.25
CA GLU A 9 6.53 -9.59 0.31
C GLU A 9 7.47 -8.37 0.39
N ASP A 10 8.24 -8.27 1.48
CA ASP A 10 9.33 -7.29 1.60
C ASP A 10 10.48 -7.68 0.65
N GLN A 11 10.85 -6.77 -0.26
CA GLN A 11 11.96 -6.96 -1.18
C GLN A 11 13.26 -6.29 -0.69
N GLY A 12 13.23 -5.64 0.47
CA GLY A 12 14.29 -4.74 0.92
C GLY A 12 14.28 -3.39 0.21
N ASP A 13 15.17 -2.49 0.66
CA ASP A 13 15.28 -1.12 0.12
C ASP A 13 13.93 -0.38 0.10
N GLN A 14 13.08 -0.63 1.10
CA GLN A 14 11.77 0.00 1.29
C GLN A 14 10.78 -0.26 0.14
N GLN A 15 10.99 -1.37 -0.57
CA GLN A 15 10.12 -1.86 -1.62
C GLN A 15 9.37 -3.10 -1.15
N TYR A 16 8.09 -3.14 -1.48
CA TYR A 16 7.16 -4.19 -1.08
C TYR A 16 6.40 -4.65 -2.31
N VAL A 17 6.37 -5.95 -2.55
CA VAL A 17 5.55 -6.52 -3.62
C VAL A 17 4.27 -7.01 -2.99
N VAL A 18 3.15 -6.52 -3.50
CA VAL A 18 1.82 -6.98 -3.08
C VAL A 18 1.21 -7.77 -4.21
N ARG A 19 0.93 -9.04 -3.95
CA ARG A 19 0.17 -9.91 -4.85
C ARG A 19 -1.26 -9.97 -4.38
N MET A 20 -2.20 -9.58 -5.21
CA MET A 20 -3.64 -9.57 -4.94
C MET A 20 -4.33 -10.49 -5.94
N THR A 21 -5.49 -11.03 -5.60
CA THR A 21 -6.30 -11.80 -6.54
C THR A 21 -7.63 -11.10 -6.75
N ASP A 22 -8.04 -10.87 -8.00
CA ASP A 22 -9.35 -10.30 -8.35
C ASP A 22 -10.35 -11.40 -8.78
N GLY A 23 -10.23 -12.58 -8.18
CA GLY A 23 -11.07 -13.76 -8.47
C GLY A 23 -10.83 -14.44 -9.82
N GLU A 24 -10.46 -13.70 -10.86
CA GLU A 24 -10.17 -14.21 -12.21
C GLU A 24 -8.68 -14.13 -12.57
N GLU A 25 -7.97 -13.12 -12.06
CA GLU A 25 -6.55 -12.86 -12.38
C GLU A 25 -5.76 -12.43 -11.13
N ASP A 26 -4.51 -12.89 -11.05
CA ASP A 26 -3.56 -12.44 -10.03
C ASP A 26 -2.89 -11.14 -10.50
N VAL A 27 -2.98 -10.10 -9.68
CA VAL A 27 -2.39 -8.78 -9.93
C VAL A 27 -1.24 -8.57 -8.97
N GLU A 28 -0.07 -8.21 -9.51
CA GLU A 28 1.10 -7.85 -8.72
C GLU A 28 1.37 -6.36 -8.84
N ALA A 29 1.48 -5.68 -7.69
CA ALA A 29 1.80 -4.27 -7.60
C ALA A 29 2.99 -4.04 -6.67
N TRP A 30 3.92 -3.21 -7.13
CA TRP A 30 5.15 -2.87 -6.42
C TRP A 30 4.94 -1.56 -5.67
N PHE A 31 5.02 -1.61 -4.35
CA PHE A 31 4.88 -0.46 -3.48
C PHE A 31 6.25 0.02 -3.04
N HIS A 32 6.49 1.31 -3.19
CA HIS A 32 7.72 1.94 -2.75
C HIS A 32 7.43 2.98 -1.68
N VAL A 33 8.05 2.78 -0.52
CA VAL A 33 7.90 3.63 0.64
C VAL A 33 9.17 4.44 0.82
N THR A 34 9.15 5.71 0.47
CA THR A 34 10.33 6.56 0.73
C THR A 34 10.43 6.86 2.23
N PRO A 35 11.66 7.02 2.77
CA PRO A 35 11.83 7.31 4.19
C PRO A 35 11.30 8.70 4.56
N ASP A 36 11.19 9.60 3.58
CA ASP A 36 10.59 10.93 3.76
C ASP A 36 9.08 10.83 4.00
N VAL A 37 8.36 10.07 3.15
CA VAL A 37 6.91 9.88 3.33
C VAL A 37 6.58 9.07 4.57
N ALA A 38 7.37 8.05 4.90
CA ALA A 38 7.21 7.30 6.14
C ALA A 38 7.35 8.21 7.37
N GLN A 39 8.36 9.10 7.39
CA GLN A 39 8.52 10.07 8.47
C GLN A 39 7.39 11.09 8.52
N GLN A 40 6.92 11.58 7.37
CA GLN A 40 5.79 12.51 7.29
C GLN A 40 4.52 11.89 7.88
N LEU A 41 4.26 10.62 7.57
CA LEU A 41 3.12 9.85 8.07
C LEU A 41 3.33 9.34 9.52
N GLY A 42 4.51 9.58 10.11
CA GLY A 42 4.86 9.11 11.45
C GLY A 42 5.04 7.59 11.55
N VAL A 43 5.26 6.90 10.43
CA VAL A 43 5.53 5.46 10.36
C VAL A 43 6.93 5.19 10.88
N ALA A 44 7.05 4.25 11.81
CA ALA A 44 8.35 3.91 12.38
C ALA A 44 9.07 2.94 11.42
N PRO A 45 10.42 2.95 11.38
CA PRO A 45 11.16 2.00 10.58
C PRO A 45 10.80 0.57 10.99
N GLY A 46 10.34 -0.24 10.03
CA GLY A 46 9.83 -1.59 10.27
C GLY A 46 8.30 -1.73 10.43
N ASP A 47 7.55 -0.61 10.52
CA ASP A 47 6.07 -0.61 10.38
C ASP A 47 5.64 -0.31 8.92
N GLU A 48 6.58 -0.23 7.98
CA GLU A 48 6.34 0.10 6.57
C GLU A 48 5.42 -0.92 5.88
N ALA A 49 5.50 -2.20 6.25
CA ALA A 49 4.59 -3.22 5.75
C ALA A 49 3.11 -2.96 6.15
N ASP A 50 2.88 -2.41 7.35
CA ASP A 50 1.54 -2.06 7.82
C ASP A 50 1.00 -0.84 7.04
N LEU A 51 1.87 0.11 6.72
CA LEU A 51 1.55 1.23 5.82
C LEU A 51 1.17 0.73 4.41
N VAL A 52 1.92 -0.22 3.85
CA VAL A 52 1.61 -0.81 2.54
C VAL A 52 0.26 -1.51 2.59
N ALA A 53 0.00 -2.32 3.62
CA ALA A 53 -1.31 -2.97 3.81
C ALA A 53 -2.45 -1.95 3.90
N ALA A 54 -2.27 -0.87 4.67
CA ALA A 54 -3.26 0.21 4.79
C ALA A 54 -3.48 0.92 3.44
N THR A 55 -2.42 1.08 2.64
CA THR A 55 -2.50 1.68 1.31
C THR A 55 -3.27 0.80 0.34
N VAL A 56 -3.03 -0.50 0.36
CA VAL A 56 -3.78 -1.46 -0.46
C VAL A 56 -5.26 -1.40 -0.10
N ASP A 57 -5.62 -1.43 1.19
CA ASP A 57 -7.01 -1.30 1.64
C ASP A 57 -7.64 0.04 1.23
N PHE A 58 -6.86 1.13 1.26
CA PHE A 58 -7.31 2.45 0.81
C PHE A 58 -7.57 2.48 -0.70
N LEU A 59 -6.63 1.99 -1.51
CA LEU A 59 -6.75 1.97 -2.97
C LEU A 59 -7.89 1.05 -3.41
N ARG A 60 -8.07 -0.12 -2.80
CA ARG A 60 -9.17 -1.06 -3.11
C ARG A 60 -10.56 -0.45 -2.88
N LYS A 61 -10.66 0.57 -2.02
CA LYS A 61 -11.92 1.31 -1.80
C LYS A 61 -12.17 2.37 -2.87
N HIS A 62 -11.12 2.82 -3.56
CA HIS A 62 -11.18 3.87 -4.58
C HIS A 62 -11.23 3.31 -6.00
N GLN A 63 -10.53 2.20 -6.26
CA GLN A 63 -10.42 1.57 -7.57
C GLN A 63 -10.35 0.04 -7.45
N ASP A 64 -10.74 -0.65 -8.51
CA ASP A 64 -10.62 -2.11 -8.62
C ASP A 64 -9.16 -2.55 -8.68
N VAL A 65 -8.88 -3.76 -8.17
CA VAL A 65 -7.52 -4.34 -8.15
C VAL A 65 -6.94 -4.47 -9.56
N ALA A 66 -7.79 -4.77 -10.54
CA ALA A 66 -7.40 -4.83 -11.96
C ALA A 66 -6.93 -3.48 -12.54
N ASP A 67 -7.30 -2.35 -11.91
CA ASP A 67 -6.88 -1.00 -12.31
C ASP A 67 -5.64 -0.52 -11.54
N PHE A 68 -5.09 -1.35 -10.63
CA PHE A 68 -3.91 -0.97 -9.87
C PHE A 68 -2.71 -0.79 -10.80
N PRO A 69 -1.95 0.30 -10.63
CA PRO A 69 -0.71 0.46 -11.36
C PRO A 69 0.29 -0.59 -10.87
N SER A 70 1.13 -1.07 -11.79
CA SER A 70 2.17 -2.07 -11.48
C SER A 70 3.20 -1.54 -10.48
N ILE A 71 3.36 -0.22 -10.38
CA ILE A 71 4.23 0.47 -9.43
C ILE A 71 3.41 1.57 -8.76
N VAL A 72 3.35 1.53 -7.43
CA VAL A 72 2.68 2.47 -6.55
C VAL A 72 3.73 3.14 -5.68
N GLU A 73 3.95 4.43 -5.91
CA GLU A 73 4.77 5.26 -5.03
C GLU A 73 3.88 5.85 -3.95
N ILE A 74 4.19 5.61 -2.67
CA ILE A 74 3.35 6.15 -1.58
C ILE A 74 3.31 7.69 -1.60
N GLU A 75 4.40 8.34 -2.03
CA GLU A 75 4.42 9.80 -2.21
C GLU A 75 3.40 10.27 -3.25
N ASP A 76 3.19 9.50 -4.32
CA ASP A 76 2.27 9.86 -5.40
C ASP A 76 0.82 9.62 -4.97
N VAL A 77 0.56 8.54 -4.23
CA VAL A 77 -0.75 8.30 -3.60
C VAL A 77 -1.09 9.43 -2.63
N LEU A 78 -0.15 9.83 -1.78
CA LEU A 78 -0.33 10.93 -0.86
C LEU A 78 -0.58 12.27 -1.57
N ALA A 79 0.11 12.53 -2.69
CA ALA A 79 -0.09 13.72 -3.49
C ALA A 79 -1.42 13.71 -4.27
N SER A 80 -1.86 12.53 -4.70
CA SER A 80 -3.09 12.33 -5.47
C SER A 80 -4.34 12.29 -4.59
N TYR A 81 -4.23 11.75 -3.38
CA TYR A 81 -5.35 11.53 -2.45
C TYR A 81 -5.13 12.31 -1.15
N PRO A 82 -5.79 13.46 -0.96
CA PRO A 82 -5.63 14.26 0.27
C PRO A 82 -6.15 13.53 1.53
N ASP A 83 -7.09 12.59 1.37
CA ASP A 83 -7.66 11.80 2.46
C ASP A 83 -6.78 10.58 2.84
N TYR A 84 -5.71 10.30 2.08
CA TYR A 84 -4.85 9.15 2.32
C TYR A 84 -4.10 9.24 3.65
N GLU A 85 -3.53 10.41 3.96
CA GLU A 85 -2.82 10.65 5.24
C GLU A 85 -3.74 10.35 6.42
N GLU A 86 -4.98 10.86 6.40
CA GLU A 86 -5.96 10.58 7.44
C GLU A 86 -6.31 9.09 7.50
N ALA A 87 -6.51 8.44 6.34
CA ALA A 87 -6.88 7.03 6.29
C ALA A 87 -5.81 6.09 6.89
N VAL A 88 -4.53 6.36 6.66
CA VAL A 88 -3.43 5.53 7.19
C VAL A 88 -3.06 5.89 8.63
N THR A 89 -3.29 7.13 9.06
CA THR A 89 -2.99 7.57 10.43
C THR A 89 -4.12 7.26 11.42
N THR A 90 -5.39 7.26 11.00
CA THR A 90 -6.55 7.01 11.89
C THR A 90 -6.65 5.57 12.39
N ARG A 91 -5.93 4.64 11.75
CA ARG A 91 -5.96 3.21 12.04
C ARG A 91 -4.97 2.78 13.14
N ARG A 92 -4.22 3.73 13.71
CA ARG A 92 -3.14 3.50 14.69
C ARG A 92 -3.52 3.96 16.10
#